data_AF-A0A0B7MMJ8-F1
#
_entry.id   AF-A0A0B7MMJ8-F1
#
_cell.length_a   1.000
_cell.length_b   1.000
_cell.length_c   1.000
_cell.angle_alpha   90.00
_cell.angle_beta   90.00
_cell.angle_gamma   90.00
#
_symmetry.space_group_name_H-M   'P 1'
#
loop_
_entity.id
_entity.type
_entity.pdbx_description
1 polymer ?
#
loop_
_entity_poly.entity_id
_entity_poly.type
_entity_poly.pdbx_seq_one_letter_code
_entity_poly.pdbx_strand_id
1 'polypeptide(L)'
;MKQIDIDTKEGKRDYAILFLASHTGLRAVDIANLRLTDLDWVNDTICIVQRKTGRLLILPMETDTGNAIAAYILEGRPESDSEHVFLRTMAPYRKLSDVGAVGNILQKYLKKAGLTRSPGDGKSFHGLRRSMGTWMLESGVPLTTISQVLGHKEQDSAKQYLSMDHKRLAECTLDFQGIPIKGGLFL
;
A
#
# COMPACT_ATOMS: atom_id res chain seq x y z
N MET A 1 6.38 -7.95 -9.62
CA MET A 1 5.33 -8.09 -10.66
C MET A 1 5.68 -9.07 -11.76
N LYS A 2 6.86 -9.02 -12.41
CA LYS A 2 7.22 -9.91 -13.55
C LYS A 2 7.11 -11.43 -13.30
N GLN A 3 7.14 -11.87 -12.05
CA GLN A 3 7.03 -13.29 -11.66
C GLN A 3 5.57 -13.77 -11.54
N ILE A 4 4.59 -12.89 -11.74
CA ILE A 4 3.17 -13.18 -11.65
C ILE A 4 2.67 -13.53 -13.05
N ASP A 5 2.20 -14.76 -13.19
CA ASP A 5 1.59 -15.26 -14.42
C ASP A 5 0.14 -14.78 -14.53
N ILE A 6 -0.07 -13.70 -15.29
CA ILE A 6 -1.37 -13.04 -15.45
C ILE A 6 -2.32 -13.78 -16.40
N ASP A 7 -1.92 -14.90 -17.00
CA ASP A 7 -2.83 -15.72 -17.82
C ASP A 7 -3.68 -16.65 -16.94
N THR A 8 -3.24 -16.88 -15.69
CA THR A 8 -3.96 -17.72 -14.72
C THR A 8 -4.96 -16.93 -13.88
N LYS A 9 -6.07 -17.56 -13.50
CA LYS A 9 -7.07 -16.96 -12.59
C LYS A 9 -6.45 -16.52 -11.25
N GLU A 10 -5.56 -17.34 -10.69
CA GLU A 10 -4.84 -17.02 -9.46
C GLU A 10 -3.87 -15.86 -9.65
N GLY A 11 -3.12 -15.85 -10.75
CA GLY A 11 -2.14 -14.80 -11.00
C GLY A 11 -2.78 -13.45 -11.30
N LYS A 12 -3.94 -13.39 -11.98
CA LYS A 12 -4.73 -12.15 -12.11
C LYS A 12 -5.14 -11.59 -10.74
N ARG A 13 -5.63 -12.45 -9.84
CA ARG A 13 -5.96 -12.07 -8.47
C ARG A 13 -4.73 -11.54 -7.73
N ASP A 14 -3.66 -12.30 -7.75
CA ASP A 14 -2.45 -11.99 -7.00
C ASP A 14 -1.78 -10.71 -7.53
N TYR A 15 -1.80 -10.50 -8.85
CA TYR A 15 -1.36 -9.27 -9.51
C TYR A 15 -2.17 -8.08 -9.03
N ALA A 16 -3.50 -8.15 -9.13
CA ALA A 16 -4.39 -7.07 -8.70
C ALA A 16 -4.20 -6.70 -7.22
N ILE A 17 -4.06 -7.69 -6.33
CA ILE A 17 -3.82 -7.47 -4.89
C ILE A 17 -2.49 -6.73 -4.67
N LEU A 18 -1.40 -7.21 -5.27
CA LEU A 18 -0.08 -6.64 -5.06
C LEU A 18 0.05 -5.27 -5.72
N PHE A 19 -0.57 -5.08 -6.89
CA PHE A 19 -0.58 -3.82 -7.63
C PHE A 19 -1.38 -2.75 -6.89
N LEU A 20 -2.58 -3.10 -6.41
CA LEU A 20 -3.37 -2.21 -5.55
C LEU A 20 -2.57 -1.80 -4.32
N ALA A 21 -1.95 -2.76 -3.62
CA ALA A 21 -1.17 -2.48 -2.43
C ALA A 21 0.03 -1.56 -2.70
N SER A 22 0.71 -1.73 -3.83
CA SER A 22 1.89 -0.93 -4.17
C SER A 22 1.56 0.48 -4.62
N HIS A 23 0.37 0.73 -5.18
CA HIS A 23 -0.04 2.05 -5.71
C HIS A 23 -0.92 2.85 -4.74
N THR A 24 -1.65 2.19 -3.86
CA THR A 24 -2.52 2.88 -2.89
C THR A 24 -1.99 2.86 -1.47
N GLY A 25 -1.03 1.98 -1.20
CA GLY A 25 -0.55 1.71 0.15
C GLY A 25 -1.59 1.09 1.07
N LEU A 26 -2.78 0.68 0.61
CA LEU A 26 -3.87 0.14 1.43
C LEU A 26 -3.40 -0.99 2.36
N ARG A 27 -4.01 -1.10 3.55
CA ARG A 27 -3.65 -2.17 4.48
C ARG A 27 -4.11 -3.51 3.91
N ALA A 28 -3.35 -4.56 4.17
CA ALA A 28 -3.72 -5.92 3.77
C ALA A 28 -5.13 -6.32 4.27
N VAL A 29 -5.53 -5.87 5.47
CA VAL A 29 -6.89 -6.11 5.99
C VAL A 29 -7.96 -5.37 5.20
N ASP A 30 -7.67 -4.15 4.74
CA ASP A 30 -8.61 -3.37 3.94
C ASP A 30 -8.75 -4.00 2.55
N ILE A 31 -7.63 -4.41 1.93
CA ILE A 31 -7.62 -5.14 0.65
C ILE A 31 -8.39 -6.47 0.76
N ALA A 32 -8.17 -7.26 1.81
CA ALA A 32 -8.86 -8.54 2.01
C ALA A 32 -10.38 -8.38 2.24
N ASN A 33 -10.84 -7.19 2.62
CA ASN A 33 -12.25 -6.88 2.86
C ASN A 33 -12.85 -5.92 1.82
N LEU A 34 -12.13 -5.62 0.73
CA LEU A 34 -12.61 -4.74 -0.33
C LEU A 34 -13.83 -5.37 -1.01
N ARG A 35 -14.92 -4.60 -1.14
CA ARG A 35 -16.17 -5.01 -1.75
C ARG A 35 -16.29 -4.48 -3.17
N LEU A 36 -17.10 -5.14 -3.99
CA LEU A 36 -17.39 -4.69 -5.35
C LEU A 36 -18.04 -3.30 -5.35
N THR A 37 -18.86 -3.00 -4.34
CA THR A 37 -19.52 -1.70 -4.14
C THR A 37 -18.58 -0.58 -3.69
N ASP A 38 -17.37 -0.91 -3.25
CA ASP A 38 -16.38 0.08 -2.83
C ASP A 38 -15.63 0.68 -4.04
N LEU A 39 -15.83 0.11 -5.24
CA LEU A 39 -15.21 0.53 -6.49
C LEU A 39 -16.19 1.37 -7.30
N ASP A 40 -15.92 2.67 -7.40
CA ASP A 40 -16.66 3.58 -8.27
C ASP A 40 -15.92 3.74 -9.59
N TRP A 41 -16.38 2.98 -10.59
CA TRP A 41 -15.82 2.99 -11.95
C TRP A 41 -16.20 4.23 -12.76
N VAL A 42 -17.20 5.00 -12.33
CA VAL A 42 -17.61 6.23 -13.04
C VAL A 42 -16.72 7.39 -12.61
N ASN A 43 -16.39 7.45 -11.32
CA ASN A 43 -15.58 8.52 -10.75
C ASN A 43 -14.11 8.13 -10.56
N ASP A 44 -13.70 6.93 -10.97
CA ASP A 44 -12.36 6.37 -10.77
C ASP A 44 -11.90 6.48 -9.31
N THR A 45 -12.73 6.02 -8.36
CA THR A 45 -12.39 6.03 -6.93
C THR A 45 -12.62 4.71 -6.22
N ILE A 46 -11.83 4.50 -5.17
CA ILE A 46 -12.02 3.44 -4.17
C ILE A 46 -12.47 4.09 -2.88
N CYS A 47 -13.67 3.75 -2.41
CA CYS A 47 -14.29 4.31 -1.22
C CYS A 47 -14.51 3.22 -0.17
N ILE A 48 -13.74 3.25 0.92
CA ILE A 48 -13.81 2.24 1.99
C ILE A 48 -13.93 2.86 3.37
N VAL A 49 -14.54 2.12 4.30
CA VAL A 49 -14.35 2.37 5.74
C VAL A 49 -13.21 1.49 6.22
N GLN A 50 -12.09 2.10 6.60
CA GLN A 50 -10.89 1.39 7.02
C GLN A 50 -11.16 0.50 8.24
N ARG A 51 -10.80 -0.78 8.15
CA ARG A 51 -11.10 -1.78 9.19
C ARG A 51 -10.42 -1.48 10.52
N LYS A 52 -9.20 -0.93 10.51
CA LYS A 52 -8.42 -0.67 11.72
C LYS A 52 -8.87 0.61 12.45
N THR A 53 -9.34 1.61 11.71
CA THR A 53 -9.58 2.96 12.26
C THR A 53 -11.05 3.37 12.25
N GLY A 54 -11.90 2.70 11.48
CA GLY A 54 -13.30 3.06 11.27
C GLY A 54 -13.49 4.34 10.46
N ARG A 55 -12.43 4.88 9.84
CA ARG A 55 -12.50 6.13 9.08
C ARG A 55 -12.81 5.86 7.62
N LEU A 56 -13.63 6.73 7.04
CA LEU A 56 -13.81 6.80 5.60
C LEU A 56 -12.48 7.16 4.94
N LEU A 57 -12.15 6.44 3.88
CA LEU A 57 -11.02 6.69 3.01
C LEU A 57 -11.51 6.63 1.57
N ILE A 58 -11.26 7.70 0.84
CA ILE A 58 -11.49 7.79 -0.60
C ILE A 58 -10.11 7.91 -1.25
N LEU A 59 -9.83 7.05 -2.21
CA LEU A 59 -8.59 7.05 -2.98
C LEU A 59 -8.89 7.14 -4.47
N PRO A 60 -8.07 7.83 -5.26
CA PRO A 60 -8.13 7.69 -6.71
C PRO A 60 -7.80 6.25 -7.09
N MET A 61 -8.56 5.72 -8.04
CA MET A 61 -8.31 4.46 -8.71
C MET A 61 -7.59 4.77 -10.03
N GLU A 62 -6.27 4.82 -9.99
CA GLU A 62 -5.48 5.03 -11.21
C GLU A 62 -5.81 3.98 -12.27
N THR A 63 -5.77 4.36 -13.54
CA THR A 63 -6.16 3.52 -14.69
C THR A 63 -5.53 2.13 -14.63
N ASP A 64 -4.22 2.04 -14.35
CA ASP A 64 -3.53 0.74 -14.27
C ASP A 64 -4.01 -0.12 -13.08
N THR A 65 -4.34 0.51 -11.95
CA THR A 65 -4.90 -0.18 -10.79
C THR A 65 -6.31 -0.67 -11.07
N GLY A 66 -7.14 0.17 -11.69
CA GLY A 66 -8.48 -0.19 -12.13
C GLY A 66 -8.44 -1.34 -13.13
N ASN A 67 -7.57 -1.28 -14.13
CA ASN A 67 -7.39 -2.32 -15.14
C ASN A 67 -6.97 -3.66 -14.52
N ALA A 68 -6.03 -3.64 -13.56
CA ALA A 68 -5.61 -4.85 -12.86
C ALA A 68 -6.77 -5.50 -12.10
N ILE A 69 -7.58 -4.69 -11.41
CA ILE A 69 -8.77 -5.16 -10.67
C ILE A 69 -9.83 -5.67 -11.65
N ALA A 70 -10.11 -4.95 -12.73
CA ALA A 70 -11.08 -5.32 -13.75
C ALA A 70 -10.71 -6.65 -14.43
N ALA A 71 -9.45 -6.82 -14.84
CA ALA A 71 -8.97 -8.08 -15.42
C ALA A 71 -9.20 -9.28 -14.49
N TYR A 72 -8.99 -9.09 -13.19
CA TYR A 72 -9.33 -10.13 -12.22
C TYR A 72 -10.85 -10.34 -12.11
N ILE A 73 -11.65 -9.29 -11.94
CA ILE A 73 -13.11 -9.41 -11.79
C ILE A 73 -13.75 -10.11 -12.99
N LEU A 74 -13.34 -9.74 -14.20
CA LEU A 74 -13.94 -10.22 -15.44
C LEU A 74 -13.46 -11.61 -15.86
N GLU A 75 -12.17 -11.94 -15.62
CA GLU A 75 -11.57 -13.14 -16.20
C GLU A 75 -11.01 -14.12 -15.16
N GLY A 76 -10.76 -13.67 -13.93
CA GLY A 76 -10.11 -14.46 -12.89
C GLY A 76 -11.01 -14.84 -11.71
N ARG A 77 -11.98 -14.00 -11.38
CA ARG A 77 -12.84 -14.16 -10.21
C ARG A 77 -13.85 -15.29 -10.47
N PRO A 78 -13.92 -16.32 -9.60
CA PRO A 78 -14.93 -17.36 -9.74
C PRO A 78 -16.33 -16.80 -9.52
N GLU A 79 -17.32 -17.39 -10.19
CA GLU A 79 -18.74 -17.09 -9.94
C GLU A 79 -19.09 -17.42 -8.49
N SER A 80 -19.68 -16.45 -7.79
CA SER A 80 -19.96 -16.52 -6.36
C SER A 80 -20.86 -15.37 -5.94
N ASP A 81 -21.76 -15.62 -4.98
CA ASP A 81 -22.60 -14.61 -4.32
C ASP A 81 -21.83 -13.71 -3.33
N SER A 82 -20.52 -13.88 -3.22
CA SER A 82 -19.72 -13.03 -2.32
C SER A 82 -19.69 -11.58 -2.82
N GLU A 83 -19.89 -10.62 -1.92
CA GLU A 83 -19.74 -9.18 -2.19
C GLU A 83 -18.27 -8.73 -2.32
N HIS A 84 -17.31 -9.57 -1.94
CA HIS A 84 -15.89 -9.20 -1.85
C HIS A 84 -15.21 -9.30 -3.21
N VAL A 85 -14.32 -8.36 -3.51
CA VAL A 85 -13.52 -8.37 -4.74
C VAL A 85 -12.66 -9.64 -4.77
N PHE A 86 -11.76 -9.80 -3.79
CA PHE A 86 -10.76 -10.86 -3.77
C PHE A 86 -11.22 -12.12 -3.05
N LEU A 87 -11.30 -13.22 -3.80
CA LEU A 87 -11.71 -14.52 -3.30
C LEU A 87 -10.54 -15.51 -3.25
N ARG A 88 -10.66 -16.51 -2.38
CA ARG A 88 -9.78 -17.68 -2.40
C ARG A 88 -10.02 -18.50 -3.68
N THR A 89 -9.00 -19.22 -4.14
CA THR A 89 -9.04 -19.96 -5.41
C THR A 89 -9.83 -21.26 -5.35
N MET A 90 -10.07 -21.82 -4.16
CA MET A 90 -10.72 -23.11 -3.96
C MET A 90 -12.11 -22.98 -3.33
N ALA A 91 -13.05 -23.82 -3.78
CA ALA A 91 -14.40 -23.88 -3.24
C ALA A 91 -14.42 -24.27 -1.74
N PRO A 92 -15.44 -23.87 -0.97
CA PRO A 92 -16.39 -22.78 -1.25
C PRO A 92 -15.67 -21.44 -1.47
N TYR A 93 -16.03 -20.71 -2.53
CA TYR A 93 -15.41 -19.41 -2.85
C TYR A 93 -15.83 -18.37 -1.81
N ARG A 94 -14.86 -17.98 -0.98
CA ARG A 94 -15.04 -17.01 0.11
C ARG A 94 -13.96 -15.93 -0.01
N LYS A 95 -14.21 -14.78 0.63
CA LYS A 95 -13.19 -13.74 0.79
C LYS A 95 -11.90 -14.32 1.39
N LEU A 96 -10.78 -13.66 1.12
CA LEU A 96 -9.52 -14.00 1.77
C LEU A 96 -9.68 -13.93 3.30
N SER A 97 -9.14 -14.94 3.99
CA SER A 97 -9.39 -15.15 5.43
C SER A 97 -8.98 -13.95 6.27
N ASP A 98 -7.85 -13.32 5.95
CA ASP A 98 -7.24 -12.24 6.73
C ASP A 98 -6.00 -11.64 6.05
N VAL A 99 -5.25 -10.85 6.84
CA VAL A 99 -3.93 -10.29 6.52
C VAL A 99 -2.90 -11.38 6.17
N GLY A 100 -3.01 -12.57 6.77
CA GLY A 100 -2.08 -13.68 6.54
C GLY A 100 -2.18 -14.21 5.11
N ALA A 101 -3.39 -14.40 4.60
CA ALA A 101 -3.61 -14.83 3.21
C ALA A 101 -2.98 -13.86 2.20
N VAL A 102 -3.20 -12.56 2.40
CA VAL A 102 -2.62 -11.49 1.55
C VAL A 102 -1.10 -11.45 1.70
N GLY A 103 -0.57 -11.60 2.92
CA GLY A 103 0.87 -11.70 3.18
C GLY A 103 1.53 -12.92 2.52
N ASN A 104 0.84 -14.06 2.47
CA ASN A 104 1.31 -15.27 1.82
C ASN A 104 1.44 -15.12 0.30
N ILE A 105 0.56 -14.32 -0.33
CA ILE A 105 0.68 -13.97 -1.75
C ILE A 105 1.98 -13.21 -2.00
N LEU A 106 2.28 -12.18 -1.19
CA LEU A 106 3.56 -11.46 -1.32
C LEU A 106 4.77 -12.39 -1.10
N GLN A 107 4.71 -13.26 -0.08
CA GLN A 107 5.76 -14.25 0.18
C GLN A 107 6.02 -15.17 -1.01
N LYS A 108 4.96 -15.69 -1.62
CA LYS A 108 5.03 -16.55 -2.82
C LYS A 108 5.84 -15.87 -3.92
N TYR A 109 5.57 -14.60 -4.21
CA TYR A 109 6.25 -13.90 -5.30
C TYR A 109 7.63 -13.35 -4.94
N LEU A 110 7.90 -13.03 -3.67
CA LEU A 110 9.25 -12.76 -3.21
C LEU A 110 10.15 -13.97 -3.41
N LYS A 111 9.68 -15.17 -3.02
CA LYS A 111 10.40 -16.43 -3.23
C LYS A 111 10.65 -16.70 -4.72
N LYS A 112 9.63 -16.54 -5.57
CA LYS A 112 9.78 -16.68 -7.03
C LYS A 112 10.79 -15.69 -7.63
N ALA A 113 10.92 -14.50 -7.04
CA ALA A 113 11.89 -13.49 -7.46
C ALA A 113 13.30 -13.71 -6.89
N GLY A 114 13.54 -14.79 -6.12
CA GLY A 114 14.83 -15.03 -5.46
C GLY A 114 15.10 -14.10 -4.27
N LEU A 115 14.06 -13.44 -3.75
CA LEU A 115 14.18 -12.52 -2.62
C LEU A 115 13.87 -13.26 -1.31
N THR A 116 14.84 -13.27 -0.40
CA THR A 116 14.66 -13.79 0.96
C THR A 116 14.10 -12.72 1.88
N ARG A 117 13.20 -13.14 2.78
CA ARG A 117 12.73 -12.28 3.87
C ARG A 117 13.55 -12.51 5.11
N SER A 118 13.98 -11.40 5.72
CA SER A 118 14.53 -11.39 7.07
C SER A 118 13.70 -10.47 7.98
N PRO A 119 13.69 -10.69 9.30
CA PRO A 119 13.00 -9.80 10.23
C PRO A 119 13.46 -8.35 10.05
N GLY A 120 12.52 -7.42 9.89
CA GLY A 120 12.79 -5.99 9.77
C GLY A 120 13.16 -5.48 8.37
N ASP A 121 13.24 -6.34 7.36
CA ASP A 121 13.75 -5.99 6.03
C ASP A 121 12.81 -5.20 5.11
N GLY A 122 11.62 -4.83 5.60
CA GLY A 122 10.61 -4.10 4.84
C GLY A 122 9.90 -4.91 3.75
N LYS A 123 10.18 -6.19 3.53
CA LYS A 123 9.55 -7.00 2.47
C LYS A 123 8.18 -7.53 2.91
N SER A 124 7.27 -6.64 3.28
CA SER A 124 5.93 -6.96 3.78
C SER A 124 4.90 -5.95 3.26
N PHE A 125 3.60 -6.24 3.41
CA PHE A 125 2.55 -5.25 3.12
C PHE A 125 2.69 -3.97 3.95
N HIS A 126 3.17 -4.08 5.20
CA HIS A 126 3.50 -2.90 5.98
C HIS A 126 4.65 -2.12 5.34
N GLY A 127 5.66 -2.81 4.83
CA GLY A 127 6.77 -2.17 4.11
C GLY A 127 6.33 -1.51 2.80
N LEU A 128 5.50 -2.17 1.98
CA LEU A 128 4.88 -1.56 0.79
C LEU A 128 4.14 -0.27 1.14
N ARG A 129 3.34 -0.32 2.22
CA ARG A 129 2.64 0.86 2.75
C ARG A 129 3.61 1.97 3.19
N ARG A 130 4.72 1.62 3.85
CA ARG A 130 5.73 2.61 4.24
C ARG A 130 6.40 3.22 3.02
N SER A 131 6.78 2.41 2.02
CA SER A 131 7.36 2.87 0.76
C SER A 131 6.42 3.83 0.04
N MET A 132 5.12 3.55 -0.01
CA MET A 132 4.12 4.47 -0.57
C MET A 132 4.05 5.79 0.22
N GLY A 133 4.07 5.73 1.55
CA GLY A 133 4.12 6.93 2.39
C GLY A 133 5.37 7.79 2.17
N THR A 134 6.54 7.14 2.06
CA THR A 134 7.80 7.82 1.73
C THR A 134 7.74 8.44 0.34
N TRP A 135 7.26 7.71 -0.68
CA TRP A 135 7.12 8.23 -2.04
C TRP A 135 6.19 9.45 -2.11
N MET A 136 5.04 9.42 -1.42
CA MET A 136 4.16 10.58 -1.35
C MET A 136 4.86 11.78 -0.70
N LEU A 137 5.63 11.56 0.37
CA LEU A 137 6.36 12.62 1.05
C LEU A 137 7.44 13.24 0.15
N GLU A 138 8.24 12.39 -0.50
CA GLU A 138 9.27 12.79 -1.48
C GLU A 138 8.67 13.50 -2.69
N SER A 139 7.44 13.15 -3.07
CA SER A 139 6.67 13.80 -4.15
C SER A 139 6.01 15.11 -3.68
N GLY A 140 6.27 15.56 -2.45
CA GLY A 140 5.78 16.83 -1.93
C GLY A 140 4.36 16.81 -1.38
N VAL A 141 3.71 15.64 -1.30
CA VAL A 141 2.35 15.52 -0.75
C VAL A 141 2.34 15.96 0.72
N PRO A 142 1.40 16.82 1.15
CA PRO A 142 1.32 17.25 2.54
C PRO A 142 1.18 16.06 3.51
N LEU A 143 1.88 16.13 4.65
CA LEU A 143 1.86 15.05 5.66
C LEU A 143 0.44 14.77 6.20
N THR A 144 -0.43 15.79 6.21
CA THR A 144 -1.84 15.66 6.56
C THR A 144 -2.58 14.74 5.59
N THR A 145 -2.38 14.94 4.28
CA THR A 145 -2.92 14.09 3.21
C THR A 145 -2.35 12.67 3.29
N ILE A 146 -1.03 12.54 3.48
CA ILE A 146 -0.38 11.24 3.68
C ILE A 146 -0.98 10.51 4.88
N SER A 147 -1.21 11.21 5.99
CA SER A 147 -1.81 10.64 7.19
C SER A 147 -3.26 10.19 6.98
N GLN A 148 -4.03 10.89 6.15
CA GLN A 148 -5.38 10.49 5.76
C GLN A 148 -5.36 9.24 4.88
N VAL A 149 -4.57 9.23 3.80
CA VAL A 149 -4.37 8.08 2.90
C VAL A 149 -3.91 6.86 3.68
N LEU A 150 -2.94 7.06 4.57
CA LEU A 150 -2.38 6.03 5.43
C LEU A 150 -3.17 5.85 6.74
N GLY A 151 -4.35 6.46 6.88
CA GLY A 151 -5.27 6.22 7.99
C GLY A 151 -4.60 6.27 9.36
N HIS A 152 -3.69 7.21 9.59
CA HIS A 152 -2.98 7.38 10.85
C HIS A 152 -3.90 8.09 11.85
N LYS A 153 -4.10 7.47 13.02
CA LYS A 153 -5.01 8.00 14.06
C LYS A 153 -4.33 9.10 14.89
N GLU A 154 -3.01 9.01 15.05
CA GLU A 154 -2.17 9.90 15.86
C GLU A 154 -0.99 10.44 15.04
N GLN A 155 -0.60 11.69 15.29
CA GLN A 155 0.51 12.38 14.61
C GLN A 155 1.85 11.64 14.75
N ASP A 156 2.06 10.85 15.82
CA ASP A 156 3.30 10.10 16.05
C ASP A 156 3.62 9.10 14.94
N SER A 157 2.61 8.45 14.38
CA SER A 157 2.81 7.55 13.23
C SER A 157 3.17 8.28 11.93
N ALA A 158 2.86 9.58 11.84
CA ALA A 158 3.26 10.44 10.72
C ALA A 158 4.70 10.98 10.89
N LYS A 159 5.19 11.14 12.13
CA LYS A 159 6.57 11.55 12.42
C LYS A 159 7.61 10.60 11.83
N GLN A 160 7.27 9.32 11.69
CA GLN A 160 8.16 8.36 11.03
C GLN A 160 8.47 8.77 9.57
N TYR A 161 7.52 9.36 8.84
CA TYR A 161 7.77 9.81 7.47
C TYR A 161 8.67 11.05 7.46
N LEU A 162 8.47 12.00 8.39
CA LEU A 162 9.35 13.17 8.53
C LEU A 162 10.82 12.75 8.72
N SER A 163 11.09 11.73 9.54
CA SER A 163 12.45 11.22 9.74
C SER A 163 13.07 10.56 8.49
N MET A 164 12.25 10.18 7.51
CA MET A 164 12.71 9.54 6.27
C MET A 164 12.90 10.53 5.11
N ASP A 165 12.41 11.77 5.23
CA ASP A 165 12.58 12.82 4.22
C ASP A 165 13.85 13.62 4.48
N HIS A 166 14.98 13.01 4.14
CA HIS A 166 16.30 13.63 4.31
C HIS A 166 16.47 14.93 3.52
N LYS A 167 15.78 15.12 2.40
CA LYS A 167 15.88 16.33 1.57
C LYS A 167 15.21 17.53 2.25
N ARG A 168 13.95 17.39 2.69
CA ARG A 168 13.26 18.49 3.37
C ARG A 168 13.77 18.73 4.79
N LEU A 169 14.29 17.69 5.46
CA LEU A 169 15.03 17.86 6.71
C LEU A 169 16.31 18.69 6.50
N ALA A 170 17.02 18.50 5.40
CA ALA A 170 18.18 19.31 5.05
C ALA A 170 17.81 20.76 4.70
N GLU A 171 16.63 21.01 4.13
CA GLU A 171 16.12 22.38 3.90
C GLU A 171 15.70 23.07 5.21
N CYS A 172 15.28 22.28 6.20
CA CYS A 172 14.86 22.76 7.52
C CYS A 172 16.01 22.81 8.53
N THR A 173 17.27 22.50 8.14
CA THR A 173 18.41 22.76 9.03
C THR A 173 18.54 24.25 9.23
N LEU A 174 18.47 24.68 10.50
CA LEU A 174 18.80 26.05 10.87
C LEU A 174 20.18 26.39 10.32
N ASP A 175 20.27 27.53 9.65
CA ASP A 175 21.51 28.23 9.40
C ASP A 175 22.30 28.32 10.73
N PHE A 176 23.63 28.21 10.67
CA PHE A 176 24.51 28.43 11.83
C PHE A 176 24.49 29.87 12.37
N GLN A 177 23.69 30.78 11.79
CA GLN A 177 23.40 32.11 12.29
C GLN A 177 22.97 32.06 13.77
N GLY A 178 23.89 32.47 14.64
CA GLY A 178 23.67 32.55 16.09
C GLY A 178 24.34 31.44 16.90
N ILE A 179 25.02 30.47 16.28
CA ILE A 179 25.89 29.53 17.00
C ILE A 179 27.25 30.20 17.20
N PRO A 180 27.65 30.57 18.44
CA PRO A 180 28.94 31.19 18.67
C PRO A 180 30.06 30.19 18.35
N ILE A 181 30.87 30.50 17.35
CA ILE A 181 32.07 29.73 17.01
C ILE A 181 33.08 29.93 18.14
N LYS A 182 33.01 29.10 19.18
CA LYS A 182 34.02 29.04 20.23
C LYS A 182 35.14 28.10 19.80
N GLY A 183 35.93 28.54 18.83
CA GLY A 183 37.25 27.98 18.50
C GLY A 183 37.23 26.60 17.82
N GLY A 184 37.60 26.58 16.55
CA GLY A 184 38.05 25.38 15.85
C GLY A 184 39.18 25.78 14.90
N LEU A 185 40.25 24.98 14.88
CA LEU A 185 41.36 25.16 13.94
C LEU A 185 40.82 25.05 12.50
N PHE A 186 40.99 26.10 11.72
CA PHE A 186 41.02 25.99 10.27
C PHE A 186 42.47 25.68 9.87
N LEU A 187 42.70 24.44 9.43
CA LEU A 187 43.79 24.04 8.54
C LEU A 187 43.18 23.27 7.37
#